data_AF-A0A0P9I4F9-F1
#
_entry.id   AF-A0A0P9I4F9-F1
#
_cell.length_a   1.000
_cell.length_b   1.000
_cell.length_c   1.000
_cell.angle_alpha   90.00
_cell.angle_beta   90.00
_cell.angle_gamma   90.00
#
_symmetry.space_group_name_H-M   'P 1'
#
loop_
_entity.id
_entity.type
_entity.pdbx_description
1 polymer ?
#
loop_
_entity_poly.entity_id
_entity_poly.type
_entity_poly.pdbx_seq_one_letter_code
_entity_poly.pdbx_strand_id
1 'polypeptide(L)'
;MIVVPLRIWRKPLDVERIKIPRAEIHIIKDRCKGCGFCIEFCPRDVLEASEEFNERGAHPPKVIDETKCALCSFCQAVCPDFAIFTLERDCEGGALDVGRK
;
A
#
# COMPACT_ATOMS: atom_id res chain seq x y z
N MET A 1 8.28 2.30 -19.26
CA MET A 1 8.13 3.73 -19.57
C MET A 1 7.43 4.38 -18.39
N ILE A 2 8.19 4.97 -17.46
CA ILE A 2 7.63 5.73 -16.34
C ILE A 2 7.88 7.20 -16.67
N VAL A 3 6.80 7.95 -16.83
CA VAL A 3 6.84 9.39 -17.09
C VAL A 3 7.41 10.08 -15.85
N VAL A 4 8.66 10.55 -15.93
CA VAL A 4 9.13 11.56 -14.98
C VAL A 4 8.34 12.82 -15.32
N PRO A 5 7.46 13.33 -14.44
CA PRO A 5 6.76 14.57 -14.73
C PRO A 5 7.81 15.64 -15.03
N LEU A 6 7.61 16.39 -16.13
CA LEU A 6 8.50 17.45 -16.64
C LEU A 6 8.94 18.50 -15.60
N ARG A 7 8.41 18.45 -14.37
CA ARG A 7 8.72 19.33 -13.23
C ARG A 7 9.99 18.97 -12.46
N ILE A 8 10.57 17.78 -12.64
CA ILE A 8 11.82 17.40 -11.96
C ILE A 8 12.92 17.23 -13.01
N TRP A 9 13.59 18.34 -13.35
CA TRP A 9 14.69 18.36 -14.34
C TRP A 9 16.00 17.76 -13.81
N ARG A 10 16.19 17.76 -12.49
CA ARG A 10 17.44 17.33 -11.86
C ARG A 10 17.24 16.02 -11.13
N LYS A 11 18.14 15.05 -11.35
CA LYS A 11 18.22 13.84 -10.53
C LYS A 11 18.38 14.26 -9.05
N PRO A 12 17.58 13.71 -8.11
CA PRO A 12 17.82 13.92 -6.69
C PRO A 12 19.26 13.56 -6.33
N LEU A 13 19.90 14.38 -5.49
CA LEU A 13 21.32 14.24 -5.13
C LEU A 13 21.61 12.97 -4.31
N ASP A 14 20.57 12.42 -3.69
CA ASP A 14 20.57 11.32 -2.73
C ASP A 14 19.98 10.02 -3.31
N VAL A 15 19.70 9.99 -4.62
CA VAL A 15 19.15 8.85 -5.35
C VAL A 15 19.91 7.53 -5.13
N GLU A 16 21.23 7.58 -4.92
CA GLU A 16 22.07 6.40 -4.67
C GLU A 16 21.94 5.86 -3.24
N ARG A 17 21.34 6.64 -2.33
CA ARG A 17 21.20 6.35 -0.90
C ARG A 17 19.75 6.12 -0.47
N ILE A 18 18.77 6.59 -1.24
CA ILE A 18 17.35 6.38 -0.96
C ILE A 18 17.02 4.89 -1.14
N LYS A 19 16.51 4.28 -0.06
CA LYS A 19 15.85 2.98 -0.10
C LYS A 19 14.35 3.22 -0.28
N ILE A 20 13.73 2.51 -1.22
CA ILE A 20 12.27 2.51 -1.33
C ILE A 20 11.74 1.60 -0.23
N PRO A 21 10.89 2.09 0.68
CA PRO A 21 10.28 1.25 1.70
C PRO A 21 9.29 0.29 1.02
N ARG A 22 9.25 -0.97 1.46
CA ARG A 22 8.27 -1.94 0.99
C ARG A 22 7.18 -2.09 2.04
N ALA A 23 5.93 -2.08 1.62
CA ALA A 23 4.81 -2.28 2.54
C ALA A 23 4.52 -3.76 2.78
N GLU A 24 3.99 -4.06 3.95
CA GLU A 24 3.25 -5.28 4.25
C GLU A 24 1.88 -4.87 4.79
N ILE A 25 0.81 -5.42 4.22
CA ILE A 25 -0.57 -5.06 4.57
C ILE A 25 -1.18 -6.22 5.35
N HIS A 26 -1.64 -5.93 6.56
CA HIS A 26 -2.23 -6.90 7.48
C HIS A 26 -3.71 -6.61 7.68
N ILE A 27 -4.55 -7.64 7.53
CA ILE A 27 -6.01 -7.54 7.66
C ILE A 27 -6.47 -8.51 8.74
N ILE A 28 -7.05 -7.99 9.81
CA ILE A 28 -7.66 -8.77 10.89
C ILE A 28 -9.10 -9.07 10.46
N LYS A 29 -9.29 -10.17 9.71
CA LYS A 29 -10.58 -10.55 9.11
C LYS A 29 -11.73 -10.51 10.12
N ASP A 30 -11.52 -10.96 11.36
CA ASP A 30 -12.56 -11.04 12.40
C ASP A 30 -13.05 -9.67 12.90
N ARG A 31 -12.24 -8.63 12.75
CA ARG A 31 -12.64 -7.25 13.12
C ARG A 31 -13.39 -6.55 12.00
N CYS A 32 -13.16 -6.96 10.75
CA CYS A 32 -13.73 -6.29 9.59
C CYS A 32 -15.27 -6.43 9.53
N LYS A 33 -15.95 -5.30 9.34
CA LYS A 33 -17.41 -5.23 9.13
C LYS A 33 -17.81 -5.01 7.66
N GLY A 34 -16.85 -5.02 6.73
CA GLY A 34 -17.14 -4.88 5.29
C GLY A 34 -17.58 -3.49 4.84
N CYS A 35 -17.20 -2.41 5.55
CA CYS A 35 -17.63 -1.05 5.21
C CYS A 35 -17.01 -0.45 3.94
N GLY A 36 -15.93 -1.05 3.41
CA GLY A 36 -15.29 -0.62 2.17
C GLY A 36 -14.44 0.65 2.23
N PHE A 37 -14.37 1.40 3.34
CA PHE A 37 -13.62 2.67 3.39
C PHE A 37 -12.13 2.54 3.06
N CYS A 38 -11.49 1.45 3.48
CA CYS A 38 -10.09 1.20 3.14
C CYS A 38 -9.86 1.00 1.63
N ILE A 39 -10.86 0.50 0.91
CA ILE A 39 -10.83 0.32 -0.55
C ILE A 39 -11.03 1.68 -1.22
N GLU A 40 -12.12 2.38 -0.88
CA GLU A 40 -12.51 3.66 -1.47
C GLU A 40 -11.43 4.75 -1.30
N PHE A 41 -10.81 4.82 -0.12
CA PHE A 41 -9.85 5.88 0.20
C PHE A 41 -8.39 5.48 -0.03
N CYS A 42 -8.12 4.33 -0.67
CA CYS A 42 -6.76 3.97 -1.01
C CYS A 42 -6.27 4.79 -2.21
N PRO A 43 -5.33 5.73 -2.07
CA PRO A 43 -4.88 6.58 -3.19
C PRO A 43 -4.05 5.82 -4.24
N ARG A 44 -3.80 4.52 -4.01
CA ARG A 44 -2.99 3.64 -4.84
C ARG A 44 -3.79 2.45 -5.36
N ASP A 45 -5.07 2.37 -5.02
CA ASP A 45 -5.99 1.31 -5.42
C ASP A 45 -5.36 -0.08 -5.22
N VAL A 46 -4.82 -0.37 -4.02
CA VAL A 46 -4.15 -1.66 -3.73
C VAL A 46 -5.06 -2.68 -3.04
N LEU A 47 -6.32 -2.33 -2.82
CA LEU A 47 -7.32 -3.14 -2.12
C LEU A 47 -8.57 -3.27 -2.98
N GLU A 48 -9.26 -4.39 -2.89
CA GLU A 48 -10.60 -4.60 -3.45
C GLU A 48 -11.44 -5.47 -2.50
N ALA A 49 -12.75 -5.58 -2.73
CA ALA A 49 -13.59 -6.47 -1.91
C ALA A 49 -13.24 -7.94 -2.19
N SER A 50 -13.07 -8.75 -1.15
CA SER A 50 -12.94 -10.20 -1.30
C SER A 50 -14.29 -10.83 -1.66
N GLU A 51 -14.27 -11.91 -2.43
CA GLU A 51 -15.46 -12.76 -2.64
C GLU A 51 -15.75 -13.63 -1.41
N GLU A 52 -14.77 -13.81 -0.53
CA GLU A 52 -14.90 -14.58 0.70
C GLU A 52 -15.64 -13.81 1.80
N PHE A 53 -16.40 -14.54 2.60
CA PHE A 53 -16.99 -14.05 3.84
C PHE A 53 -16.08 -14.40 5.03
N ASN A 54 -15.98 -13.48 6.00
CA ASN A 54 -15.48 -13.82 7.34
C ASN A 54 -16.58 -14.47 8.20
N GLU A 55 -16.25 -14.88 9.43
CA GLU A 55 -17.20 -15.48 10.38
C GLU A 55 -18.39 -14.58 10.74
N ARG A 56 -18.31 -13.28 10.42
CA ARG A 56 -19.33 -12.27 10.69
C ARG A 56 -20.21 -11.97 9.46
N GLY A 57 -20.01 -12.68 8.35
CA GLY A 57 -20.75 -12.50 7.11
C GLY A 57 -20.40 -11.21 6.36
N ALA A 58 -19.27 -10.58 6.66
CA ALA A 58 -18.75 -9.43 5.91
C ALA A 58 -17.72 -9.89 4.88
N HIS A 59 -17.59 -9.13 3.79
CA HIS A 59 -16.50 -9.27 2.82
C HIS A 59 -15.29 -8.41 3.25
N PRO A 60 -14.21 -8.99 3.79
CA PRO A 60 -13.01 -8.23 4.09
C PRO A 60 -12.34 -7.77 2.79
N PRO A 61 -11.54 -6.69 2.83
CA PRO A 61 -10.72 -6.35 1.66
C PRO A 61 -9.73 -7.48 1.35
N LYS A 62 -9.40 -7.68 0.07
CA LYS A 62 -8.25 -8.45 -0.39
C LYS A 62 -7.22 -7.49 -1.00
N VAL A 63 -5.95 -7.84 -0.88
CA VAL A 63 -4.83 -7.07 -1.44
C VAL A 63 -4.61 -7.48 -2.88
N ILE A 64 -4.65 -6.53 -3.82
CA ILE A 64 -4.40 -6.80 -5.25
C ILE A 64 -2.94 -6.63 -5.64
N ASP A 65 -2.27 -5.63 -5.06
CA ASP A 65 -0.87 -5.33 -5.37
C ASP A 65 -0.22 -4.57 -4.22
N GLU A 66 0.34 -5.30 -3.26
CA GLU A 66 1.05 -4.74 -2.11
C GLU A 66 2.26 -3.87 -2.51
N THR A 67 2.86 -4.09 -3.68
CA THR A 67 4.07 -3.39 -4.11
C THR A 67 3.84 -1.92 -4.45
N LYS A 68 2.58 -1.55 -4.73
CA LYS A 68 2.16 -0.18 -5.03
C LYS A 68 1.78 0.63 -3.79
N CYS A 69 1.69 -0.01 -2.63
CA CYS A 69 1.31 0.65 -1.38
C CYS A 69 2.36 1.70 -0.99
N ALA A 70 1.90 2.92 -0.74
CA ALA A 70 2.76 4.05 -0.41
C ALA A 70 3.01 4.23 1.10
N LEU A 71 2.63 3.25 1.94
CA LEU A 71 2.73 3.34 3.41
C LEU A 71 2.10 4.61 4.01
N CYS A 72 1.04 5.12 3.39
CA CYS A 72 0.38 6.35 3.82
C CYS A 72 -0.52 6.19 5.06
N SER A 73 -0.78 4.95 5.49
CA SER A 73 -1.63 4.60 6.64
C SER A 73 -3.08 5.09 6.58
N PHE A 74 -3.56 5.60 5.44
CA PHE A 74 -4.95 6.06 5.27
C PHE A 74 -5.97 4.97 5.58
N CYS A 75 -5.75 3.75 5.08
CA CYS A 75 -6.62 2.61 5.34
C CYS A 75 -6.78 2.31 6.84
N GLN A 76 -5.74 2.56 7.65
CA GLN A 76 -5.79 2.40 9.12
C GLN A 76 -6.61 3.52 9.74
N ALA A 77 -6.36 4.77 9.32
CA ALA A 77 -7.02 5.95 9.86
C ALA A 77 -8.52 5.98 9.59
N VAL A 78 -8.96 5.50 8.42
CA VAL A 78 -10.39 5.48 8.04
C VAL A 78 -11.13 4.23 8.52
N CYS A 79 -10.43 3.21 9.03
CA CYS A 79 -11.06 1.97 9.47
C CYS A 79 -11.69 2.16 10.86
N PRO A 80 -13.03 2.13 10.99
CA PRO A 80 -13.69 2.35 12.28
C PRO A 80 -13.46 1.20 13.28
N ASP A 81 -12.99 0.05 12.82
CA ASP A 81 -12.79 -1.17 13.61
C ASP A 81 -11.33 -1.57 13.80
N PHE A 82 -10.38 -0.74 13.30
CA PHE A 82 -8.94 -1.04 13.32
C PHE A 82 -8.63 -2.45 12.80
N ALA A 83 -9.31 -2.84 11.72
CA ALA A 83 -9.24 -4.17 11.12
C ALA A 83 -8.14 -4.30 10.05
N ILE A 84 -7.39 -3.23 9.78
CA ILE A 84 -6.31 -3.19 8.78
C ILE A 84 -5.17 -2.31 9.28
N PHE A 85 -3.94 -2.76 9.08
CA PHE A 85 -2.72 -2.00 9.36
C PHE A 85 -1.62 -2.31 8.35
N THR A 86 -0.61 -1.45 8.27
CA THR A 86 0.54 -1.60 7.38
C THR A 86 1.84 -1.52 8.16
N LEU A 87 2.80 -2.38 7.82
CA LEU A 87 4.16 -2.36 8.34
C LEU A 87 5.14 -2.08 7.20
N GLU A 88 6.27 -1.46 7.52
CA GLU A 88 7.41 -1.46 6.62
C GLU A 88 8.12 -2.80 6.72
N ARG A 89 8.34 -3.46 5.58
CA ARG A 89 9.18 -4.65 5.50
C ARG A 89 10.61 -4.24 5.26
N ASP A 90 11.47 -4.58 6.22
CA ASP A 90 12.91 -4.43 6.08
C ASP A 90 13.39 -5.25 4.89
N CYS A 91 13.95 -4.56 3.89
CA CYS A 91 14.64 -5.21 2.79
C CYS A 91 16.15 -5.02 3.02
N GLU A 92 16.86 -6.11 3.25
CA GLU A 92 18.31 -6.12 3.17
C GLU A 92 18.74 -5.85 1.71
N GLY A 93 19.00 -4.58 1.40
CA GLY A 93 19.76 -4.16 0.23
C GLY A 93 18.98 -3.99 -1.07
N GLY A 94 19.39 -2.98 -1.84
CA GLY A 94 18.90 -2.69 -3.18
C GLY A 94 18.74 -1.20 -3.41
N ALA A 95 19.83 -0.52 -3.75
CA ALA A 95 19.76 0.82 -4.32
C ALA A 95 18.88 0.77 -5.58
N LEU A 96 17.98 1.75 -5.70
CA LEU A 96 17.12 1.98 -6.85
C LEU A 96 17.91 1.93 -8.17
N ASP A 97 17.59 0.99 -9.06
CA ASP A 97 17.94 1.12 -10.47
C ASP A 97 17.04 2.20 -11.09
N VAL A 98 17.49 3.45 -11.03
CA VAL A 98 16.87 4.50 -11.84
C VAL A 98 17.29 4.23 -13.29
N GLY A 99 16.44 3.47 -13.98
CA GLY A 99 16.63 3.00 -15.35
C GLY A 99 17.29 4.04 -16.24
N ARG A 100 18.46 3.67 -16.77
CA ARG A 100 19.29 4.48 -17.66
C ARG A 100 18.72 4.42 -19.08
N LYS A 101 18.13 5.52 -19.54
CA LYS A 101 18.19 5.92 -20.95
C LYS A 101 18.30 7.43 -21.03
#